data_AF-A0A7S3YS45-F1
#
_entry.id   AF-A0A7S3YS45-F1
#
_cell.length_a   1.000
_cell.length_b   1.000
_cell.length_c   1.000
_cell.angle_alpha   90.00
_cell.angle_beta   90.00
_cell.angle_gamma   90.00
#
_symmetry.space_group_name_H-M   'P 1'
#
loop_
_entity.id
_entity.type
_entity.pdbx_description
1 polymer ?
#
loop_
_entity_poly.entity_id
_entity_poly.type
_entity_poly.pdbx_seq_one_letter_code
_entity_poly.pdbx_strand_id
1 'polypeptide(L)'
;EEGLLVRGYVRSVAKGVFVALRGGRTGRVKIAELSDRYVHQDKIKSRFPVGRLVTALVESVTTGGDVAGDVDGDVAMKIELTMKASKLKKAGVQWSENKNNNNDDKNNNK
;
A
#
# COMPACT_ATOMS: atom_id res chain seq x y z
N GLU A 1 14.58 4.12 -1.75
CA GLU A 1 14.83 2.85 -2.44
C GLU A 1 13.52 2.24 -2.86
N GLU A 2 13.45 1.78 -4.09
CA GLU A 2 12.35 0.97 -4.62
C GLU A 2 12.39 -0.41 -3.96
N GLY A 3 11.23 -1.03 -3.73
CA GLY A 3 11.14 -2.30 -2.99
C GLY A 3 11.15 -2.17 -1.47
N LEU A 4 11.20 -0.94 -0.92
CA LEU A 4 11.17 -0.75 0.52
C LEU A 4 9.75 -0.89 1.08
N LEU A 5 9.61 -1.62 2.20
CA LEU A 5 8.35 -1.76 2.91
C LEU A 5 8.11 -0.52 3.77
N VAL A 6 7.08 0.25 3.45
CA VAL A 6 6.69 1.44 4.20
C VAL A 6 5.36 1.22 4.91
N ARG A 7 5.26 1.77 6.12
CA ARG A 7 4.02 1.84 6.89
C ARG A 7 3.56 3.29 6.96
N GLY A 8 2.26 3.49 6.80
CA GLY A 8 1.67 4.81 6.87
C GLY A 8 0.18 4.75 7.12
N TYR A 9 -0.42 5.93 7.27
CA TYR A 9 -1.84 6.05 7.55
C TYR A 9 -2.57 6.53 6.32
N VAL A 10 -3.73 5.94 6.04
CA VAL A 10 -4.59 6.44 4.96
C VAL A 10 -5.03 7.86 5.30
N ARG A 11 -4.64 8.82 4.48
CA ARG A 11 -5.02 10.23 4.63
C ARG A 11 -6.31 10.54 3.87
N SER A 12 -6.46 10.00 2.68
CA SER A 12 -7.65 10.21 1.84
C SER A 12 -7.81 9.11 0.80
N VAL A 13 -9.05 8.86 0.40
CA VAL A 13 -9.41 7.89 -0.63
C VAL A 13 -10.28 8.58 -1.68
N ALA A 14 -9.71 8.80 -2.86
CA ALA A 14 -10.37 9.38 -4.02
C ALA A 14 -10.20 8.46 -5.24
N LYS A 15 -9.56 8.93 -6.32
CA LYS A 15 -9.16 8.12 -7.50
C LYS A 15 -7.91 7.26 -7.23
N GLY A 16 -7.67 6.93 -5.97
CA GLY A 16 -6.46 6.32 -5.43
C GLY A 16 -6.43 6.50 -3.91
N VAL A 17 -5.60 5.72 -3.22
CA VAL A 17 -5.41 5.81 -1.78
C VAL A 17 -4.15 6.62 -1.51
N PHE A 18 -4.31 7.71 -0.75
CA PHE A 18 -3.20 8.54 -0.32
C PHE A 18 -2.79 8.12 1.08
N VAL A 19 -1.53 7.74 1.22
CA VAL A 19 -0.95 7.26 2.48
C VAL A 19 0.04 8.30 2.96
N ALA A 20 -0.20 8.83 4.15
CA ALA A 20 0.77 9.66 4.86
C ALA A 20 1.87 8.76 5.42
N LEU A 21 3.10 9.00 4.95
CA LEU A 21 4.30 8.32 5.42
C LEU A 21 4.97 9.17 6.50
N ARG A 22 5.93 8.57 7.20
CA ARG A 22 6.73 9.28 8.21
C ARG A 22 7.61 10.33 7.52
N GLY A 23 7.72 11.51 8.12
CA GLY A 23 8.53 12.62 7.59
C GLY A 23 7.80 13.56 6.63
N GLY A 24 6.49 13.73 6.77
CA GLY A 24 5.68 14.70 5.99
C GLY A 24 5.38 14.27 4.56
N ARG A 25 5.93 13.15 4.09
CA ARG A 25 5.77 12.66 2.72
C ARG A 25 4.43 11.98 2.54
N THR A 26 3.84 12.14 1.36
CA THR A 26 2.59 11.45 0.99
C THR A 26 2.85 10.53 -0.19
N GLY A 27 2.55 9.24 -0.03
CA GLY A 27 2.60 8.26 -1.10
C GLY A 27 1.23 8.04 -1.72
N ARG A 28 1.20 7.80 -3.03
CA ARG A 28 -0.03 7.51 -3.77
C ARG A 28 -0.05 6.05 -4.19
N VAL A 29 -1.12 5.36 -3.82
CA VAL A 29 -1.43 4.00 -4.29
C VAL A 29 -2.51 4.10 -5.36
N LYS A 30 -2.20 3.60 -6.58
CA LYS A 30 -3.17 3.50 -7.67
C LYS A 30 -4.22 2.44 -7.34
N ILE A 31 -5.45 2.60 -7.82
CA ILE A 31 -6.50 1.58 -7.69
C ILE A 31 -6.06 0.24 -8.30
N ALA A 32 -5.34 0.30 -9.42
CA ALA A 32 -4.75 -0.88 -10.06
C ALA A 32 -3.66 -1.57 -9.21
N GLU A 33 -3.05 -0.86 -8.26
CA GLU A 33 -1.98 -1.37 -7.39
C GLU A 33 -2.48 -1.67 -5.95
N LEU A 34 -3.77 -1.50 -5.69
CA LEU A 34 -4.42 -1.88 -4.43
C LEU A 34 -4.73 -3.37 -4.36
N SER A 35 -5.06 -3.99 -5.49
CA SER A 35 -5.42 -5.40 -5.58
C SER A 35 -5.23 -5.89 -7.01
N ASP A 36 -4.93 -7.19 -7.16
CA ASP A 36 -4.81 -7.83 -8.47
C ASP A 36 -6.16 -7.96 -9.20
N ARG A 37 -7.28 -7.75 -8.49
CA ARG A 37 -8.63 -7.75 -9.06
C ARG A 37 -9.17 -6.32 -9.13
N TYR A 38 -10.00 -6.05 -10.13
CA TYR A 38 -10.71 -4.78 -10.24
C TYR A 38 -11.63 -4.58 -9.02
N VAL A 39 -11.34 -3.56 -8.20
CA VAL A 39 -12.15 -3.19 -7.03
C VAL A 39 -12.84 -1.85 -7.32
N HIS A 40 -14.16 -1.82 -7.20
CA HIS A 40 -14.95 -0.58 -7.32
C HIS A 40 -14.58 0.40 -6.21
N GLN A 41 -14.62 1.71 -6.49
CA GLN A 41 -14.25 2.77 -5.55
C GLN A 41 -15.01 2.69 -4.21
N ASP A 42 -16.29 2.34 -4.23
CA ASP A 42 -17.09 2.14 -3.01
C ASP A 42 -16.51 1.08 -2.07
N LYS A 43 -16.04 -0.05 -2.62
CA LYS A 43 -15.40 -1.10 -1.82
C LYS A 43 -14.04 -0.69 -1.28
N ILE A 44 -13.34 0.22 -1.96
CA ILE A 44 -12.03 0.73 -1.50
C ILE A 44 -12.23 1.64 -0.28
N LYS A 45 -13.17 2.59 -0.35
CA LYS A 45 -13.47 3.49 0.77
C LYS A 45 -13.88 2.71 2.03
N SER A 46 -14.67 1.65 1.88
CA SER A 46 -15.07 0.80 2.99
C SER A 46 -13.90 -0.05 3.56
N ARG A 47 -13.01 -0.60 2.71
CA ARG A 47 -11.86 -1.41 3.17
C ARG A 47 -10.73 -0.58 3.78
N PHE A 48 -10.54 0.65 3.30
CA PHE A 48 -9.42 1.52 3.66
C PHE A 48 -9.94 2.87 4.17
N PRO A 49 -10.55 2.91 5.38
CA PRO A 49 -10.98 4.18 5.96
C PRO A 49 -9.78 5.08 6.26
N VAL A 50 -10.01 6.38 6.25
CA VAL A 50 -9.03 7.39 6.67
C VAL A 50 -8.60 7.10 8.12
N GLY A 51 -7.30 7.23 8.39
CA GLY A 51 -6.68 6.90 9.68
C GLY A 51 -6.27 5.44 9.82
N ARG A 52 -6.59 4.55 8.87
CA ARG A 52 -6.15 3.15 8.94
C ARG A 52 -4.65 3.01 8.70
N LEU A 53 -3.98 2.27 9.58
CA LEU A 53 -2.60 1.86 9.38
C LEU A 53 -2.54 0.85 8.22
N VAL A 54 -1.72 1.15 7.23
CA VAL A 54 -1.50 0.31 6.07
C VAL A 54 -0.02 0.11 5.83
N THR A 55 0.31 -1.05 5.27
CA THR A 55 1.66 -1.37 4.83
C THR A 55 1.65 -1.45 3.31
N ALA A 56 2.56 -0.73 2.66
CA ALA A 56 2.70 -0.68 1.23
C ALA A 56 4.18 -0.81 0.85
N LEU A 57 4.44 -1.28 -0.36
CA LEU A 57 5.78 -1.32 -0.92
C LEU A 57 6.00 -0.08 -1.78
N VAL A 58 7.20 0.49 -1.71
CA VAL A 58 7.62 1.54 -2.63
C VAL A 58 7.85 0.92 -4.00
N GLU A 59 7.00 1.27 -4.97
CA GLU A 59 7.15 0.83 -6.35
C GLU A 59 8.13 1.73 -7.09
N SER A 60 7.96 3.05 -6.96
CA SER A 60 8.90 4.01 -7.54
C SER A 60 8.94 5.31 -6.75
N VAL A 61 10.09 5.96 -6.74
CA VAL A 61 10.29 7.28 -6.13
C VAL A 61 10.84 8.22 -7.17
N THR A 62 10.04 9.20 -7.57
CA THR A 62 10.49 10.27 -8.45
C THR A 62 10.58 11.55 -7.64
N THR A 63 11.80 12.03 -7.44
CA THR A 63 12.04 13.37 -6.93
C THR A 63 11.79 14.34 -8.08
N GLY A 64 10.57 14.89 -8.16
CA GLY A 64 10.21 15.85 -9.20
C GLY A 64 10.85 17.20 -8.92
N GLY A 65 12.05 17.41 -9.43
CA GLY A 65 12.73 18.70 -9.44
C GLY A 65 12.36 19.51 -10.67
N ASP A 66 11.08 19.76 -10.92
CA ASP A 66 10.65 20.76 -11.90
C ASP A 66 9.85 21.81 -11.13
N VAL A 67 10.51 22.93 -10.86
CA VAL A 67 9.99 24.11 -10.16
C VAL A 67 8.73 24.63 -10.86
N ALA A 68 7.56 24.29 -10.32
CA ALA A 68 6.30 24.87 -10.77
C ALA A 68 5.62 25.59 -9.60
N GLY A 69 6.01 26.85 -9.43
CA GLY A 69 5.21 27.88 -8.74
C GLY A 69 5.54 28.12 -7.26
N ASP A 70 6.11 29.30 -7.02
CA ASP A 70 5.84 30.23 -5.92
C ASP A 70 5.90 29.80 -4.44
N VAL A 71 6.76 30.51 -3.69
CA VAL A 71 6.86 30.73 -2.23
C VAL A 71 6.82 29.48 -1.31
N ASP A 72 7.95 29.21 -0.63
CA ASP A 72 8.15 28.17 0.39
C ASP A 72 8.27 26.71 -0.11
N GLY A 73 9.31 26.45 -0.91
CA GLY A 73 10.33 25.42 -0.64
C GLY A 73 9.97 23.94 -0.42
N ASP A 74 8.74 23.46 -0.61
CA ASP A 74 8.43 22.03 -0.45
C ASP A 74 8.70 21.25 -1.76
N VAL A 75 9.81 20.53 -1.78
CA VAL A 75 10.18 19.66 -2.91
C VAL A 75 9.12 18.57 -3.05
N ALA A 76 8.25 18.67 -4.05
CA ALA A 76 7.15 17.74 -4.26
C ALA A 76 7.66 16.34 -4.68
N MET A 77 7.99 15.52 -3.70
CA MET A 77 8.46 14.15 -3.92
C MET A 77 7.27 13.26 -4.29
N LYS A 78 7.27 12.68 -5.49
CA LYS A 78 6.24 11.73 -5.94
C LYS A 78 6.67 10.32 -5.57
N ILE A 79 5.93 9.70 -4.65
CA ILE A 79 6.17 8.32 -4.22
C ILE A 79 5.00 7.45 -4.70
N GLU A 80 5.27 6.52 -5.60
CA GLU A 80 4.32 5.52 -6.05
C GLU A 80 4.43 4.27 -5.16
N LEU A 81 3.29 3.85 -4.61
CA LEU A 81 3.19 2.76 -3.66
C LEU A 81 2.28 1.65 -4.21
N THR A 82 2.58 0.40 -3.84
CA THR A 82 1.76 -0.77 -4.17
C THR A 82 1.38 -1.59 -2.95
N MET A 83 0.17 -2.14 -2.96
CA MET A 83 -0.38 -2.99 -1.90
C MET A 83 -0.79 -4.38 -2.42
N LYS A 84 -0.45 -4.69 -3.68
CA LYS A 84 -0.72 -6.00 -4.28
C LYS A 84 -0.05 -7.11 -3.47
N ALA A 85 -0.85 -8.07 -3.01
CA ALA A 85 -0.36 -9.27 -2.33
C ALA A 85 0.70 -10.01 -3.17
N SER A 86 0.52 -10.03 -4.49
CA SER A 86 1.45 -10.63 -5.45
C SER A 86 2.82 -9.95 -5.46
N LYS A 87 2.87 -8.62 -5.34
CA LYS A 87 4.12 -7.84 -5.28
C LYS A 87 4.73 -7.87 -3.88
N LEU A 88 3.91 -7.85 -2.84
CA LEU A 88 4.36 -7.96 -1.45
C LEU A 88 5.00 -9.33 -1.16
N LYS A 89 4.42 -10.44 -1.64
CA LYS A 89 5.05 -11.78 -1.55
C LYS A 89 6.38 -11.86 -2.31
N LYS A 90 6.49 -11.20 -3.47
CA LYS A 90 7.74 -11.13 -4.25
C LYS A 90 8.82 -10.29 -3.56
N ALA A 91 8.44 -9.25 -2.83
CA ALA A 91 9.36 -8.38 -2.10
C ALA A 91 9.85 -8.96 -0.76
N GLY A 92 9.62 -10.26 -0.50
CA GLY A 92 10.07 -10.91 0.74
C GLY A 92 9.27 -10.51 1.98
N VAL A 93 8.12 -9.84 1.82
CA VAL A 93 7.21 -9.57 2.94
C VAL A 93 6.60 -10.91 3.35
N GLN A 94 7.07 -11.44 4.48
CA GLN A 94 6.54 -12.64 5.11
C GLN A 94 5.13 -12.33 5.64
N TRP A 95 4.15 -12.29 4.74
CA TRP A 95 2.74 -12.31 5.09
C TRP A 95 2.51 -13.69 5.71
N SER A 96 2.40 -13.76 7.03
CA SER A 96 1.83 -14.93 7.69
C SER A 96 0.37 -15.02 7.25
N GLU A 97 0.10 -15.80 6.22
CA GLU A 97 -1.25 -16.19 5.88
C GLU A 97 -1.64 -17.07 7.05
N ASN A 98 -2.43 -16.54 7.98
CA ASN A 98 -3.02 -17.33 9.04
C ASN A 98 -3.94 -18.34 8.36
N LYS A 99 -3.35 -19.45 7.90
CA LYS A 99 -4.04 -20.66 7.54
C LYS A 99 -4.66 -21.13 8.84
N ASN A 100 -5.95 -20.84 8.98
CA ASN A 100 -6.76 -21.40 10.03
C ASN A 100 -6.60 -22.92 9.93
N ASN A 101 -5.83 -23.49 10.86
CA ASN A 101 -5.57 -24.93 10.96
C ASN A 101 -6.83 -25.62 11.50
N ASN A 102 -7.88 -25.68 10.68
CA ASN A 102 -8.95 -26.64 10.87
C ASN A 102 -8.67 -27.81 9.93
N ASN A 103 -7.67 -28.62 10.32
CA ASN A 103 -7.66 -30.02 9.96
C ASN A 103 -7.98 -30.81 11.23
N ASP A 104 -9.22 -30.63 11.69
CA ASP A 104 -9.94 -31.73 12.30
C ASP A 104 -10.05 -32.86 11.25
N ASP A 105 -9.95 -34.10 11.74
CA ASP A 105 -10.37 -35.33 11.08
C ASP A 105 -9.48 -35.92 9.96
N LYS A 106 -8.49 -36.74 10.38
CA LYS A 106 -8.61 -38.22 10.37
C LYS A 106 -7.25 -38.88 10.62
N ASN A 107 -6.97 -39.16 11.89
CA ASN A 107 -6.11 -40.27 12.28
C ASN A 107 -6.84 -41.58 11.96
N ASN A 108 -6.52 -42.19 10.82
CA ASN A 108 -6.80 -43.60 10.51
C ASN A 108 -5.54 -44.13 9.83
N ASN A 109 -4.96 -45.29 10.14
CA ASN A 109 -5.09 -46.27 11.20
C ASN A 109 -3.87 -47.18 10.96
N LYS A 110 -3.28 -47.75 12.01
CA LYS A 110 -2.27 -48.81 11.91
C LYS A 110 -2.94 -50.17 11.80
#